data_AF-A0A3C2AKJ9-F1
#
_entry.id   AF-A0A3C2AKJ9-F1
#
_cell.length_a   1.000
_cell.length_b   1.000
_cell.length_c   1.000
_cell.angle_alpha   90.00
_cell.angle_beta   90.00
_cell.angle_gamma   90.00
#
_symmetry.space_group_name_H-M   'P 1'
#
loop_
_entity.id
_entity.type
_entity.pdbx_description
1 polymer ?
#
loop_
_entity_poly.entity_id
_entity_poly.type
_entity_poly.pdbx_seq_one_letter_code
_entity_poly.pdbx_strand_id
1 'polypeptide(L)'
;MDIHSINSQTVHRVRIANNSPTNELKGLKIMNKTAVILAVVLGVCLVSTLNSCKHDPVGIPGCTDAVACNYDPQATTDDGSCDFVSCSGCTDPTACNYNPNSISDDGSCIFEEFGYDCDGNVMGMRTALDHAYECESVLGPLPRFSCADAVEVPSTLNGIPQTYPTTEEGNGSSDPSDCDHPWAFGMACQTGNKVGRYNGLNTDGSENPDVVFMTFCRDGGLGVIGHKFSTGETCFFSIVDEGNPINSPIPGENGYNDAWMSPSVVAADKCQNCHMASPFLHSPAVDQLTNPDNPTELLVPLTGNNPYSVIGAEFPQLHTTSIQNSCTSCHRPQCTQHFENYPLDELTMPPPFQNATDFDHSTISIADRQAIRDWCNTLDLN
;
A
#
# COMPACT_ATOMS: atom_id res chain seq x y z
N MET A 1 -14.38 58.42 -13.58
CA MET A 1 -14.24 58.43 -15.03
C MET A 1 -13.86 57.04 -15.49
N ASP A 2 -14.74 56.21 -16.02
CA ASP A 2 -16.17 56.03 -15.82
C ASP A 2 -16.44 54.56 -16.22
N ILE A 3 -17.59 54.09 -15.75
CA ILE A 3 -18.07 52.71 -15.71
C ILE A 3 -18.71 52.32 -17.06
N HIS A 4 -18.92 51.00 -17.26
CA HIS A 4 -19.95 50.31 -18.10
C HIS A 4 -19.50 49.77 -19.47
N SER A 5 -20.03 48.68 -20.07
CA SER A 5 -20.79 47.47 -19.71
C SER A 5 -21.43 46.93 -21.02
N ILE A 6 -21.19 45.65 -21.36
CA ILE A 6 -22.12 44.64 -21.93
C ILE A 6 -22.77 44.81 -23.34
N ASN A 7 -22.71 43.70 -24.12
CA ASN A 7 -23.57 43.14 -25.22
C ASN A 7 -23.76 43.82 -26.60
N SER A 8 -23.56 43.04 -27.68
CA SER A 8 -24.67 42.46 -28.49
C SER A 8 -24.15 41.73 -29.75
N GLN A 9 -24.80 40.60 -30.06
CA GLN A 9 -24.64 39.76 -31.25
C GLN A 9 -24.87 40.50 -32.58
N THR A 10 -24.18 40.10 -33.66
CA THR A 10 -24.75 40.13 -35.02
C THR A 10 -24.13 39.04 -35.92
N VAL A 11 -25.02 38.28 -36.56
CA VAL A 11 -24.80 37.17 -37.49
C VAL A 11 -24.21 37.66 -38.82
N HIS A 12 -23.08 37.11 -39.27
CA HIS A 12 -22.63 37.25 -40.67
C HIS A 12 -23.08 36.05 -41.51
N ARG A 13 -24.10 36.26 -42.35
CA ARG A 13 -24.41 35.39 -43.50
C ARG A 13 -23.40 35.67 -44.62
N VAL A 14 -22.65 34.65 -45.03
CA VAL A 14 -21.83 34.68 -46.25
C VAL A 14 -22.73 34.38 -47.46
N ARG A 15 -22.85 35.34 -48.39
CA ARG A 15 -23.46 35.17 -49.72
C ARG A 15 -22.35 34.82 -50.71
N ILE A 16 -22.46 33.67 -51.38
CA ILE A 16 -21.63 33.30 -52.53
C ILE A 16 -22.32 33.85 -53.80
N ALA A 17 -21.53 34.54 -54.63
CA ALA A 17 -21.96 35.19 -55.86
C ALA A 17 -21.97 34.22 -57.06
N ASN A 18 -23.01 34.31 -57.90
CA ASN A 18 -23.13 33.67 -59.21
C ASN A 18 -23.26 34.76 -60.30
N ASN A 19 -22.48 34.63 -61.38
CA ASN A 19 -22.77 35.01 -62.79
C ASN A 19 -21.48 34.82 -63.59
N SER A 20 -21.41 34.02 -64.67
CA SER A 20 -22.06 34.14 -66.00
C SER A 20 -21.58 32.96 -66.90
N PRO A 21 -22.00 32.77 -68.18
CA PRO A 21 -23.25 33.08 -68.88
C PRO A 21 -23.81 31.95 -69.82
N THR A 22 -25.11 32.05 -70.13
CA THR A 22 -25.86 31.78 -71.39
C THR A 22 -25.75 30.49 -72.24
N ASN A 23 -26.89 29.76 -72.29
CA ASN A 23 -27.62 29.09 -73.40
C ASN A 23 -27.00 28.97 -74.81
N GLU A 24 -27.04 27.76 -75.39
CA GLU A 24 -27.96 27.34 -76.48
C GLU A 24 -27.61 25.92 -76.97
N LEU A 25 -28.59 25.02 -77.09
CA LEU A 25 -28.56 23.89 -78.05
C LEU A 25 -30.00 23.48 -78.38
N LYS A 26 -30.50 23.96 -79.52
CA LYS A 26 -31.71 23.49 -80.20
C LYS A 26 -31.36 22.28 -81.06
N GLY A 27 -32.21 21.26 -81.09
CA GLY A 27 -32.14 20.20 -82.10
C GLY A 27 -32.87 18.91 -81.75
N LEU A 28 -34.19 18.90 -81.87
CA LEU A 28 -35.03 17.70 -81.79
C LEU A 28 -35.07 17.00 -83.17
N LYS A 29 -34.70 15.72 -83.26
CA LYS A 29 -35.10 14.81 -84.34
C LYS A 29 -35.51 13.43 -83.79
N ILE A 30 -36.83 13.28 -83.66
CA ILE A 30 -37.72 12.11 -83.78
C ILE A 30 -37.12 11.07 -84.78
N MET A 31 -37.09 9.73 -84.65
CA MET A 31 -37.68 8.65 -83.83
C MET A 31 -36.88 7.35 -84.17
N ASN A 32 -36.76 6.35 -83.27
CA ASN A 32 -37.12 4.95 -83.59
C ASN A 32 -37.22 4.07 -82.32
N LYS A 33 -38.21 3.17 -82.30
CA LYS A 33 -38.64 2.26 -81.22
C LYS A 33 -37.69 1.07 -80.96
N THR A 34 -36.38 1.35 -80.91
CA THR A 34 -35.35 0.37 -80.53
C THR A 34 -34.44 0.93 -79.44
N ALA A 35 -35.03 1.71 -78.53
CA ALA A 35 -34.43 1.91 -77.22
C ALA A 35 -34.52 0.59 -76.45
N VAL A 36 -33.40 0.18 -75.84
CA VAL A 36 -33.23 -0.70 -74.65
C VAL A 36 -32.05 -1.69 -74.77
N ILE A 37 -31.42 -1.90 -75.93
CA ILE A 37 -30.32 -2.89 -76.02
C ILE A 37 -29.03 -2.26 -76.57
N LEU A 38 -28.43 -1.33 -75.82
CA LEU A 38 -26.99 -1.05 -75.91
C LEU A 38 -26.48 -0.25 -74.69
N ALA A 39 -26.88 -0.66 -73.49
CA ALA A 39 -26.32 -0.16 -72.23
C ALA A 39 -25.78 -1.32 -71.39
N VAL A 40 -25.08 -2.27 -72.02
CA VAL A 40 -24.34 -3.36 -71.34
C VAL A 40 -23.04 -3.63 -72.09
N VAL A 41 -22.07 -2.71 -72.01
CA VAL A 41 -20.64 -3.03 -72.20
C VAL A 41 -19.80 -2.61 -70.98
N LEU A 42 -20.36 -1.92 -69.99
CA LEU A 42 -19.77 -1.87 -68.65
C LEU A 42 -20.88 -1.98 -67.60
N GLY A 43 -20.93 -3.14 -66.95
CA GLY A 43 -21.80 -3.38 -65.80
C GLY A 43 -23.20 -3.85 -66.15
N VAL A 44 -23.41 -5.16 -66.15
CA VAL A 44 -24.11 -5.88 -65.07
C VAL A 44 -24.33 -7.34 -65.49
N CYS A 45 -24.06 -8.22 -64.53
CA CYS A 45 -24.27 -9.66 -64.46
C CYS A 45 -25.41 -10.25 -65.30
N LEU A 46 -25.08 -11.25 -66.10
CA LEU A 46 -25.99 -12.31 -66.51
C LEU A 46 -26.11 -13.32 -65.36
N VAL A 47 -27.32 -13.49 -64.86
CA VAL A 47 -27.66 -14.46 -63.81
C VAL A 47 -27.95 -15.81 -64.45
N SER A 48 -27.11 -16.81 -64.18
CA SER A 48 -27.54 -18.21 -64.18
C SER A 48 -26.56 -19.05 -63.35
N THR A 49 -27.08 -19.64 -62.28
CA THR A 49 -26.46 -20.58 -61.34
C THR A 49 -25.26 -20.04 -60.55
N LEU A 50 -25.54 -19.27 -59.49
CA LEU A 50 -24.96 -19.37 -58.14
C LEU A 50 -25.60 -18.26 -57.30
N ASN A 51 -26.55 -18.64 -56.46
CA ASN A 51 -27.29 -17.74 -55.57
C ASN A 51 -26.46 -17.33 -54.34
N SER A 52 -25.18 -16.97 -54.51
CA SER A 52 -24.24 -16.78 -53.40
C SER A 52 -23.30 -15.57 -53.52
N CYS A 53 -23.62 -14.53 -54.28
CA CYS A 53 -22.99 -13.23 -54.01
C CYS A 53 -23.76 -12.55 -52.87
N LYS A 54 -23.60 -13.08 -51.64
CA LYS A 54 -23.69 -12.22 -50.48
C LYS A 54 -22.65 -11.13 -50.74
N HIS A 55 -23.08 -9.87 -50.80
CA HIS A 55 -22.15 -8.79 -50.57
C HIS A 55 -21.75 -8.99 -49.11
N ASP A 56 -20.61 -9.65 -48.87
CA ASP A 56 -20.04 -9.66 -47.54
C ASP A 56 -19.90 -8.18 -47.16
N PRO A 57 -20.39 -7.76 -45.98
CA PRO A 57 -20.07 -6.44 -45.50
C PRO A 57 -18.55 -6.38 -45.49
N VAL A 58 -17.98 -5.42 -46.22
CA VAL A 58 -16.54 -5.17 -46.17
C VAL A 58 -16.25 -4.86 -44.71
N GLY A 59 -15.67 -5.81 -44.00
CA GLY A 59 -15.28 -5.63 -42.63
C GLY A 59 -14.30 -4.47 -42.57
N ILE A 60 -14.48 -3.56 -41.61
CA ILE A 60 -13.49 -2.51 -41.34
C ILE A 60 -12.30 -3.23 -40.68
N PRO A 61 -11.14 -3.35 -41.36
CA PRO A 61 -9.98 -4.04 -40.81
C PRO A 61 -9.33 -3.17 -39.71
N GLY A 62 -8.95 -3.79 -38.61
CA GLY A 62 -8.24 -3.16 -37.50
C GLY A 62 -8.29 -4.05 -36.26
N CYS A 63 -7.63 -3.67 -35.17
CA CYS A 63 -7.65 -4.47 -33.96
C CYS A 63 -9.02 -4.45 -33.28
N THR A 64 -9.66 -5.62 -33.18
CA THR A 64 -10.98 -5.75 -32.55
C THR A 64 -10.93 -6.11 -31.06
N ASP A 65 -9.74 -6.35 -30.50
CA ASP A 65 -9.58 -6.74 -29.10
C ASP A 65 -9.50 -5.51 -28.20
N ALA A 66 -10.44 -5.40 -27.27
CA ALA A 66 -10.55 -4.28 -26.34
C ALA A 66 -9.39 -4.20 -25.32
N VAL A 67 -8.59 -5.27 -25.17
CA VAL A 67 -7.40 -5.25 -24.30
C VAL A 67 -6.12 -4.86 -25.05
N ALA A 68 -6.19 -4.66 -26.37
CA ALA A 68 -5.05 -4.21 -27.16
C ALA A 68 -4.85 -2.69 -27.08
N CYS A 69 -3.60 -2.27 -27.09
CA CYS A 69 -3.14 -0.88 -27.07
C CYS A 69 -3.59 -0.06 -28.28
N ASN A 70 -3.85 -0.73 -29.41
CA ASN A 70 -4.34 -0.14 -30.64
C ASN A 70 -5.77 -0.58 -30.97
N TYR A 71 -6.57 -0.92 -29.95
CA TYR A 71 -7.99 -1.23 -30.13
C TYR A 71 -8.71 -0.16 -30.95
N ASP A 72 -9.36 -0.58 -32.04
CA ASP A 72 -10.20 0.28 -32.87
C ASP A 72 -11.68 -0.08 -32.66
N PRO A 73 -12.48 0.75 -32.00
CA PRO A 73 -13.90 0.49 -31.79
C PRO A 73 -14.73 0.52 -33.08
N GLN A 74 -14.17 0.97 -34.21
CA GLN A 74 -14.81 0.91 -35.54
C GLN A 74 -14.42 -0.34 -36.33
N ALA A 75 -13.40 -1.10 -35.90
CA ALA A 75 -13.02 -2.33 -36.56
C ALA A 75 -14.10 -3.40 -36.38
N THR A 76 -14.48 -4.03 -37.48
CA THR A 76 -15.47 -5.14 -37.50
C THR A 76 -14.82 -6.45 -37.93
N THR A 77 -13.53 -6.45 -38.25
CA THR A 77 -12.76 -7.63 -38.61
C THR A 77 -11.32 -7.44 -38.16
N ASP A 78 -10.84 -8.37 -37.35
CA ASP A 78 -9.44 -8.40 -36.93
C ASP A 78 -8.52 -8.61 -38.13
N ASP A 79 -7.57 -7.71 -38.33
CA ASP A 79 -6.56 -7.78 -39.38
C ASP A 79 -5.22 -8.32 -38.87
N GLY A 80 -5.15 -8.74 -37.61
CA GLY A 80 -3.94 -9.24 -36.96
C GLY A 80 -2.98 -8.14 -36.54
N SER A 81 -3.41 -6.86 -36.57
CA SER A 81 -2.58 -5.72 -36.14
C SER A 81 -2.59 -5.48 -34.64
N CYS A 82 -3.37 -6.22 -33.85
CA CYS A 82 -3.47 -6.01 -32.39
C CYS A 82 -2.10 -6.00 -31.70
N ASP A 83 -1.82 -4.90 -31.03
CA ASP A 83 -0.62 -4.66 -30.26
C ASP A 83 -0.96 -4.67 -28.78
N PHE A 84 -0.34 -5.56 -28.02
CA PHE A 84 -0.59 -5.75 -26.59
C PHE A 84 0.56 -5.24 -25.72
N VAL A 85 1.56 -4.58 -26.32
CA VAL A 85 2.81 -4.23 -25.63
C VAL A 85 3.13 -2.74 -25.70
N SER A 86 2.69 -2.01 -26.73
CA SER A 86 3.06 -0.58 -26.87
C SER A 86 2.49 0.36 -25.82
N CYS A 87 1.41 -0.03 -25.14
CA CYS A 87 0.82 0.66 -24.00
C CYS A 87 1.14 -0.03 -22.67
N SER A 88 2.06 -0.99 -22.69
CA SER A 88 2.56 -1.68 -21.50
C SER A 88 3.81 -0.96 -20.99
N GLY A 89 3.86 -0.73 -19.69
CA GLY A 89 4.95 -0.05 -19.00
C GLY A 89 4.49 0.41 -17.63
N CYS A 90 5.37 1.02 -16.84
CA CYS A 90 5.02 1.42 -15.48
C CYS A 90 3.85 2.43 -15.44
N THR A 91 2.76 2.03 -14.77
CA THR A 91 1.54 2.86 -14.60
C THR A 91 1.48 3.58 -13.25
N ASP A 92 2.41 3.30 -12.35
CA ASP A 92 2.46 3.91 -11.03
C ASP A 92 3.09 5.32 -11.10
N PRO A 93 2.35 6.39 -10.75
CA PRO A 93 2.88 7.75 -10.73
C PRO A 93 4.00 7.99 -9.71
N THR A 94 4.26 7.07 -8.77
CA THR A 94 5.37 7.18 -7.80
C THR A 94 6.65 6.49 -8.26
N ALA A 95 6.64 5.79 -9.40
CA ALA A 95 7.83 5.12 -9.92
C ALA A 95 8.71 6.05 -10.78
N CYS A 96 10.02 5.82 -10.74
CA CYS A 96 11.03 6.56 -11.48
C CYS A 96 10.91 6.48 -13.00
N ASN A 97 10.35 5.38 -13.50
CA ASN A 97 10.11 5.15 -14.92
C ASN A 97 8.61 5.22 -15.27
N TYR A 98 7.79 5.92 -14.47
CA TYR A 98 6.38 6.14 -14.77
C TYR A 98 6.20 6.65 -16.21
N ASN A 99 5.33 5.97 -16.95
CA ASN A 99 4.94 6.39 -18.29
C ASN A 99 3.45 6.74 -18.31
N PRO A 100 3.08 8.02 -18.48
CA PRO A 100 1.68 8.43 -18.53
C PRO A 100 0.91 7.91 -19.76
N ASN A 101 1.61 7.34 -20.75
CA ASN A 101 0.97 6.71 -21.91
C ASN A 101 0.78 5.19 -21.73
N SER A 102 1.30 4.61 -20.65
CA SER A 102 1.05 3.21 -20.31
C SER A 102 -0.34 3.07 -19.71
N ILE A 103 -1.09 2.08 -20.20
CA ILE A 103 -2.46 1.76 -19.79
C ILE A 103 -2.48 0.44 -18.99
N SER A 104 -1.49 -0.43 -19.24
CA SER A 104 -1.28 -1.67 -18.52
C SER A 104 0.09 -1.69 -17.87
N ASP A 105 0.15 -2.06 -16.60
CA ASP A 105 1.42 -2.33 -15.93
C ASP A 105 2.02 -3.63 -16.45
N ASP A 106 3.33 -3.62 -16.69
CA ASP A 106 4.12 -4.78 -17.12
C ASP A 106 5.11 -5.26 -16.05
N GLY A 107 5.04 -4.69 -14.84
CA GLY A 107 5.95 -4.99 -13.73
C GLY A 107 7.34 -4.37 -13.91
N SER A 108 7.51 -3.44 -14.85
CA SER A 108 8.78 -2.75 -15.06
C SER A 108 9.01 -1.57 -14.11
N CYS A 109 8.07 -1.23 -13.23
CA CYS A 109 8.20 -0.09 -12.32
C CYS A 109 9.51 -0.14 -11.51
N ILE A 110 10.33 0.89 -11.67
CA ILE A 110 11.57 1.11 -10.93
C ILE A 110 11.24 2.14 -9.87
N PHE A 111 11.38 1.76 -8.61
CA PHE A 111 11.26 2.68 -7.50
C PHE A 111 12.65 3.16 -7.06
N GLU A 112 12.65 4.26 -6.34
CA GLU A 112 13.86 4.83 -5.75
C GLU A 112 14.60 3.81 -4.87
N GLU A 113 15.91 3.67 -5.09
CA GLU A 113 16.76 2.90 -4.18
C GLU A 113 16.94 3.72 -2.89
N PHE A 114 16.85 3.05 -1.75
CA PHE A 114 16.86 3.71 -0.44
C PHE A 114 17.98 4.75 -0.29
N GLY A 115 17.61 6.03 -0.12
CA GLY A 115 18.53 7.16 0.01
C GLY A 115 18.95 7.83 -1.29
N TYR A 116 18.41 7.41 -2.44
CA TYR A 116 18.65 8.00 -3.76
C TYR A 116 17.34 8.46 -4.40
N ASP A 117 17.36 9.52 -5.20
CA ASP A 117 16.25 9.84 -6.10
C ASP A 117 16.31 8.99 -7.39
N CYS A 118 15.30 9.18 -8.25
CA CYS A 118 15.20 8.52 -9.56
C CYS A 118 16.32 8.85 -10.55
N ASP A 119 17.13 9.88 -10.26
CA ASP A 119 18.30 10.26 -11.04
C ASP A 119 19.60 9.72 -10.42
N GLY A 120 19.51 8.94 -9.33
CA GLY A 120 20.65 8.40 -8.59
C GLY A 120 21.39 9.44 -7.75
N ASN A 121 20.78 10.60 -7.49
CA ASN A 121 21.33 11.58 -6.56
C ASN A 121 20.99 11.16 -5.14
N VAL A 122 21.93 11.38 -4.22
CA VAL A 122 21.65 11.21 -2.79
C VAL A 122 20.61 12.25 -2.37
N MET A 123 19.38 11.80 -2.15
CA MET A 123 18.42 12.56 -1.38
C MET A 123 18.99 12.60 0.03
N GLY A 124 19.25 13.80 0.57
CA GLY A 124 19.78 13.91 1.93
C GLY A 124 18.91 13.08 2.86
N MET A 125 19.45 11.97 3.38
CA MET A 125 18.68 11.04 4.22
C MET A 125 18.04 11.84 5.35
N ARG A 126 16.72 11.71 5.51
CA ARG A 126 16.04 12.37 6.62
C ARG A 126 16.71 11.97 7.91
N THR A 127 17.03 12.96 8.72
CA THR A 127 17.66 12.71 10.01
C THR A 127 16.60 12.19 10.99
N ALA A 128 17.05 11.57 12.09
CA ALA A 128 16.14 11.22 13.17
C ALA A 128 15.33 12.43 13.66
N LEU A 129 15.96 13.62 13.66
CA LEU A 129 15.32 14.88 14.05
C LEU A 129 14.22 15.31 13.07
N ASP A 130 14.44 15.15 11.76
CA ASP A 130 13.41 15.48 10.76
C ASP A 130 12.18 14.57 10.91
N HIS A 131 12.39 13.30 11.25
CA HIS A 131 11.33 12.35 11.57
C HIS A 131 10.59 12.71 12.84
N ALA A 132 11.33 13.08 13.88
CA ALA A 132 10.73 13.49 15.15
C ALA A 132 9.78 14.68 14.97
N TYR A 133 10.18 15.73 14.24
CA TYR A 133 9.31 16.88 14.01
C TYR A 133 8.09 16.57 13.15
N GLU A 134 8.21 15.65 12.19
CA GLU A 134 7.05 15.17 11.43
C GLU A 134 6.04 14.50 12.37
N CYS A 135 6.53 13.60 13.24
CA CYS A 135 5.72 12.94 14.24
C CYS A 135 5.10 13.91 15.26
N GLU A 136 5.85 14.92 15.72
CA GLU A 136 5.33 15.92 16.66
C GLU A 136 4.14 16.71 16.09
N SER A 137 4.12 16.92 14.77
CA SER A 137 3.02 17.63 14.11
C SER A 137 1.67 16.92 14.22
N VAL A 138 1.68 15.61 14.48
CA VAL A 138 0.48 14.76 14.56
C VAL A 138 0.23 14.25 15.98
N LEU A 139 1.28 13.78 16.66
CA LEU A 139 1.24 13.14 17.97
C LEU A 139 1.45 14.13 19.13
N GLY A 140 1.92 15.35 18.84
CA GLY A 140 2.36 16.30 19.86
C GLY A 140 3.81 16.04 20.31
N PRO A 141 4.34 16.88 21.23
CA PRO A 141 5.74 16.81 21.65
C PRO A 141 6.15 15.43 22.16
N LEU A 142 7.31 14.94 21.73
CA LEU A 142 7.84 13.66 22.20
C LEU A 142 8.29 13.77 23.68
N PRO A 143 7.80 12.90 24.58
CA PRO A 143 8.31 12.85 25.94
C PRO A 143 9.71 12.22 25.97
N ARG A 144 10.41 12.36 27.10
CA ARG A 144 11.68 11.64 27.31
C ARG A 144 11.39 10.19 27.66
N PHE A 145 11.93 9.27 26.85
CA PHE A 145 11.74 7.83 27.05
C PHE A 145 12.88 7.23 27.87
N SER A 146 12.52 6.34 28.81
CA SER A 146 13.47 5.60 29.64
C SER A 146 13.04 4.15 29.86
N CYS A 147 13.96 3.22 29.64
CA CYS A 147 13.79 1.83 30.05
C CYS A 147 13.88 1.63 31.58
N ALA A 148 14.28 2.65 32.34
CA ALA A 148 14.24 2.59 33.79
C ALA A 148 12.80 2.64 34.34
N ASP A 149 11.91 3.36 33.66
CA ASP A 149 10.52 3.56 34.06
C ASP A 149 9.58 2.45 33.53
N ALA A 150 10.11 1.56 32.70
CA ALA A 150 9.36 0.48 32.06
C ALA A 150 9.08 -0.71 33.00
N VAL A 151 7.95 -1.37 32.79
CA VAL A 151 7.52 -2.57 33.51
C VAL A 151 8.19 -3.80 32.92
N GLU A 152 8.78 -4.64 33.76
CA GLU A 152 9.38 -5.90 33.31
C GLU A 152 8.32 -6.90 32.85
N VAL A 153 8.55 -7.49 31.68
CA VAL A 153 7.78 -8.61 31.16
C VAL A 153 8.21 -9.86 31.92
N PRO A 154 7.36 -10.47 32.76
CA PRO A 154 7.80 -11.57 33.59
C PRO A 154 7.96 -12.84 32.73
N SER A 155 9.10 -13.50 32.87
CA SER A 155 9.27 -14.90 32.45
C SER A 155 8.97 -15.80 33.64
N THR A 156 7.88 -16.56 33.59
CA THR A 156 7.46 -17.47 34.67
C THR A 156 7.46 -18.91 34.20
N LEU A 157 7.65 -19.86 35.10
CA LEU A 157 7.40 -21.29 34.88
C LEU A 157 6.48 -21.79 35.99
N ASN A 158 5.29 -22.27 35.63
CA ASN A 158 4.20 -22.58 36.55
C ASN A 158 3.85 -21.40 37.49
N GLY A 159 3.86 -20.18 36.96
CA GLY A 159 3.59 -18.95 37.70
C GLY A 159 4.72 -18.49 38.63
N ILE A 160 5.88 -19.18 38.62
CA ILE A 160 7.06 -18.80 39.40
C ILE A 160 8.05 -18.05 38.50
N PRO A 161 8.45 -16.82 38.84
CA PRO A 161 9.45 -16.06 38.08
C PRO A 161 10.75 -16.85 37.89
N GLN A 162 11.25 -16.86 36.66
CA GLN A 162 12.51 -17.48 36.28
C GLN A 162 13.59 -16.42 36.10
N THR A 163 14.82 -16.80 36.42
CA THR A 163 16.02 -16.02 36.09
C THR A 163 16.96 -16.92 35.32
N TYR A 164 17.36 -16.52 34.12
CA TYR A 164 18.33 -17.26 33.33
C TYR A 164 19.73 -16.67 33.57
N PRO A 165 20.78 -17.52 33.67
CA PRO A 165 22.15 -17.03 33.79
C PRO A 165 22.52 -16.18 32.57
N THR A 166 23.27 -15.11 32.79
CA THR A 166 23.80 -14.24 31.72
C THR A 166 24.74 -15.03 30.82
N THR A 167 24.39 -15.16 29.53
CA THR A 167 25.27 -15.69 28.48
C THR A 167 25.64 -14.60 27.47
N GLU A 168 26.56 -14.89 26.54
CA GLU A 168 26.88 -13.98 25.43
C GLU A 168 25.68 -13.72 24.50
N GLU A 169 24.64 -14.58 24.52
CA GLU A 169 23.41 -14.47 23.73
C GLU A 169 22.23 -13.84 24.51
N GLY A 170 22.50 -13.32 25.73
CA GLY A 170 21.51 -12.68 26.60
C GLY A 170 21.05 -13.54 27.78
N ASN A 171 20.04 -13.05 28.51
CA ASN A 171 19.46 -13.71 29.68
C ASN A 171 18.20 -14.49 29.28
N GLY A 172 18.33 -15.67 28.68
CA GLY A 172 17.18 -16.47 28.27
C GLY A 172 17.45 -17.96 28.05
N SER A 173 16.39 -18.71 27.72
CA SER A 173 16.45 -20.12 27.32
C SER A 173 15.81 -20.32 25.95
N SER A 174 16.51 -20.94 25.01
CA SER A 174 15.97 -21.26 23.67
C SER A 174 14.92 -22.39 23.68
N ASP A 175 14.63 -23.01 24.83
CA ASP A 175 13.58 -24.01 24.98
C ASP A 175 12.25 -23.36 25.40
N PRO A 176 11.19 -23.39 24.57
CA PRO A 176 9.89 -22.83 24.92
C PRO A 176 9.23 -23.47 26.15
N SER A 177 9.65 -24.67 26.55
CA SER A 177 9.09 -25.36 27.72
C SER A 177 9.62 -24.84 29.05
N ASP A 178 10.62 -23.95 29.03
CA ASP A 178 11.23 -23.38 30.23
C ASP A 178 10.44 -22.18 30.82
N CYS A 179 9.31 -21.80 30.20
CA CYS A 179 8.41 -20.78 30.72
C CYS A 179 6.96 -20.90 30.20
N ASP A 180 6.02 -20.26 30.89
CA ASP A 180 4.57 -20.32 30.64
C ASP A 180 4.17 -19.58 29.36
N HIS A 181 4.92 -18.53 29.00
CA HIS A 181 4.61 -17.63 27.88
C HIS A 181 5.87 -17.31 27.05
N PRO A 182 6.45 -18.31 26.36
CA PRO A 182 7.77 -18.23 25.73
C PRO A 182 7.91 -17.26 24.55
N TRP A 183 6.85 -16.59 24.09
CA TRP A 183 6.85 -15.89 22.80
C TRP A 183 6.78 -14.36 22.87
N ALA A 184 7.40 -13.74 23.86
CA ALA A 184 7.74 -12.33 23.74
C ALA A 184 8.88 -12.18 22.71
N PHE A 185 8.55 -11.81 21.47
CA PHE A 185 9.50 -11.34 20.43
C PHE A 185 10.37 -12.40 19.72
N GLY A 186 9.88 -13.64 19.58
CA GLY A 186 10.48 -14.63 18.65
C GLY A 186 11.67 -15.41 19.19
N MET A 187 11.94 -15.35 20.50
CA MET A 187 12.96 -16.13 21.15
C MET A 187 12.36 -16.73 22.43
N ALA A 188 12.53 -18.04 22.61
CA ALA A 188 11.99 -18.73 23.77
C ALA A 188 12.55 -18.05 25.05
N CYS A 189 11.65 -17.81 25.99
CA CYS A 189 11.92 -17.47 27.39
C CYS A 189 13.12 -16.52 27.64
N GLN A 190 12.89 -15.21 27.52
CA GLN A 190 13.89 -14.19 27.87
C GLN A 190 13.48 -13.35 29.08
N THR A 191 14.46 -13.00 29.90
CA THR A 191 14.31 -12.13 31.09
C THR A 191 14.92 -10.75 30.83
N GLY A 192 14.44 -9.73 31.54
CA GLY A 192 14.92 -8.35 31.39
C GLY A 192 14.26 -7.53 30.28
N ASN A 193 13.35 -8.12 29.50
CA ASN A 193 12.49 -7.38 28.58
C ASN A 193 11.59 -6.43 29.37
N LYS A 194 11.43 -5.19 28.93
CA LYS A 194 10.53 -4.22 29.58
C LYS A 194 9.67 -3.50 28.58
N VAL A 195 8.45 -3.16 29.01
CA VAL A 195 7.49 -2.36 28.25
C VAL A 195 7.13 -1.13 29.08
N GLY A 196 7.24 0.05 28.47
CA GLY A 196 6.86 1.32 29.10
C GLY A 196 5.69 1.94 28.37
N ARG A 197 4.87 2.69 29.10
CA ARG A 197 3.73 3.45 28.56
C ARG A 197 3.83 4.89 29.02
N TYR A 198 3.65 5.81 28.08
CA TYR A 198 3.70 7.25 28.29
C TYR A 198 2.46 7.88 27.66
N ASN A 199 1.80 8.78 28.38
CA ASN A 199 0.73 9.59 27.81
C ASN A 199 1.31 10.60 26.81
N GLY A 200 0.57 10.87 25.74
CA GLY A 200 0.90 11.98 24.86
C GLY A 200 0.78 13.32 25.56
N LEU A 201 1.41 14.35 24.97
CA LEU A 201 1.38 15.72 25.48
C LEU A 201 0.84 16.67 24.42
N ASN A 202 0.15 17.72 24.86
CA ASN A 202 -0.15 18.89 24.05
C ASN A 202 1.05 19.86 24.05
N THR A 203 1.02 20.84 23.15
CA THR A 203 2.08 21.87 23.06
C THR A 203 2.23 22.73 24.31
N ASP A 204 1.20 22.81 25.15
CA ASP A 204 1.24 23.48 26.45
C ASP A 204 1.73 22.59 27.60
N GLY A 205 2.06 21.33 27.31
CA GLY A 205 2.52 20.32 28.28
C GLY A 205 1.40 19.62 29.04
N SER A 206 0.12 19.90 28.75
CA SER A 206 -0.99 19.12 29.31
C SER A 206 -1.07 17.73 28.68
N GLU A 207 -1.60 16.75 29.41
CA GLU A 207 -1.77 15.38 28.88
C GLU A 207 -2.75 15.36 27.70
N ASN A 208 -2.40 14.58 26.68
CA ASN A 208 -3.24 14.26 25.54
C ASN A 208 -3.61 12.76 25.59
N PRO A 209 -4.80 12.40 26.10
CA PRO A 209 -5.22 11.01 26.23
C PRO A 209 -5.50 10.31 24.89
N ASP A 210 -5.58 11.07 23.79
CA ASP A 210 -5.76 10.53 22.44
C ASP A 210 -4.45 10.00 21.84
N VAL A 211 -3.31 10.27 22.48
CA VAL A 211 -2.00 9.82 22.03
C VAL A 211 -1.34 9.00 23.12
N VAL A 212 -0.71 7.90 22.71
CA VAL A 212 0.10 7.06 23.59
C VAL A 212 1.46 6.79 22.95
N PHE A 213 2.50 6.75 23.77
CA PHE A 213 3.80 6.26 23.37
C PHE A 213 4.15 5.01 24.18
N MET A 214 4.53 3.96 23.47
CA MET A 214 4.95 2.69 24.05
C MET A 214 6.44 2.48 23.80
N THR A 215 7.18 2.08 24.83
CA THR A 215 8.60 1.76 24.72
C THR A 215 8.82 0.26 24.87
N PHE A 216 9.69 -0.30 24.03
CA PHE A 216 10.09 -1.71 24.06
C PHE A 216 11.59 -1.77 24.31
N CYS A 217 11.96 -2.31 25.46
CA CYS A 217 13.31 -2.30 25.99
C CYS A 217 13.86 -3.72 26.04
N ARG A 218 15.02 -3.93 25.40
CA ARG A 218 15.68 -5.23 25.36
C ARG A 218 17.17 -5.08 25.14
N ASP A 219 17.98 -5.79 25.92
CA ASP A 219 19.45 -5.91 25.71
C ASP A 219 20.18 -4.57 25.51
N GLY A 220 19.70 -3.49 26.14
CA GLY A 220 20.23 -2.14 26.00
C GLY A 220 19.64 -1.31 24.86
N GLY A 221 18.83 -1.91 23.98
CA GLY A 221 18.03 -1.23 22.97
C GLY A 221 16.75 -0.60 23.52
N LEU A 222 16.24 0.38 22.79
CA LEU A 222 15.00 1.11 23.04
C LEU A 222 14.28 1.36 21.71
N GLY A 223 13.20 0.62 21.49
CA GLY A 223 12.22 0.91 20.43
C GLY A 223 11.07 1.74 21.00
N VAL A 224 10.53 2.67 20.22
CA VAL A 224 9.38 3.49 20.61
C VAL A 224 8.33 3.48 19.50
N ILE A 225 7.07 3.32 19.91
CA ILE A 225 5.91 3.41 19.02
C ILE A 225 4.98 4.47 19.59
N GLY A 226 4.83 5.58 18.86
CA GLY A 226 3.80 6.58 19.13
C GLY A 226 2.56 6.31 18.30
N HIS A 227 1.38 6.41 18.89
CA HIS A 227 0.11 6.15 18.20
C HIS A 227 -0.98 7.13 18.64
N LYS A 228 -1.77 7.59 17.67
CA LYS A 228 -2.96 8.41 17.92
C LYS A 228 -4.23 7.62 17.69
N PHE A 229 -5.06 7.47 18.73
CA PHE A 229 -6.22 6.59 18.70
C PHE A 229 -7.32 7.06 17.74
N SER A 230 -7.57 8.38 17.68
CA SER A 230 -8.67 8.94 16.89
C SER A 230 -8.47 8.81 15.38
N THR A 231 -7.23 8.87 14.92
CA THR A 231 -6.90 9.00 13.49
C THR A 231 -5.97 7.89 12.98
N GLY A 232 -5.35 7.13 13.88
CA GLY A 232 -4.56 5.94 13.55
C GLY A 232 -3.10 6.23 13.18
N GLU A 233 -2.67 7.49 13.10
CA GLU A 233 -1.29 7.77 12.73
C GLU A 233 -0.31 7.27 13.79
N THR A 234 0.78 6.69 13.30
CA THR A 234 1.73 5.93 14.10
C THR A 234 3.15 6.29 13.68
N CYS A 235 4.03 6.50 14.66
CA CYS A 235 5.45 6.72 14.44
C CYS A 235 6.29 5.65 15.11
N PHE A 236 7.32 5.18 14.41
CA PHE A 236 8.32 4.26 14.94
C PHE A 236 9.64 4.98 15.13
N PHE A 237 10.31 4.69 16.24
CA PHE A 237 11.64 5.16 16.56
C PHE A 237 12.47 4.02 17.15
N SER A 238 13.78 4.07 16.95
CA SER A 238 14.71 3.20 17.65
C SER A 238 15.96 3.99 18.01
N ILE A 239 16.49 3.74 19.20
CA ILE A 239 17.82 4.22 19.58
C ILE A 239 18.87 3.50 18.74
N VAL A 240 20.01 4.14 18.46
CA VAL A 240 21.16 3.47 17.84
C VAL A 240 21.66 2.32 18.72
N ASP A 241 22.24 1.29 18.11
CA ASP A 241 22.89 0.20 18.85
C ASP A 241 23.92 0.77 19.83
N GLU A 242 23.96 0.22 21.05
CA GLU A 242 24.80 0.72 22.17
C GLU A 242 24.44 2.13 22.68
N GLY A 243 23.34 2.72 22.21
CA GLY A 243 22.80 3.97 22.74
C GLY A 243 22.43 3.89 24.23
N ASN A 244 22.11 5.04 24.85
CA ASN A 244 21.69 5.07 26.24
C ASN A 244 20.14 4.94 26.36
N PRO A 245 19.60 3.76 26.69
CA PRO A 245 18.15 3.55 26.76
C PRO A 245 17.50 4.16 28.01
N ILE A 246 18.29 4.71 28.93
CA ILE A 246 17.82 5.29 30.19
C ILE A 246 17.57 6.78 30.04
N ASN A 247 18.39 7.48 29.25
CA ASN A 247 18.34 8.92 29.09
C ASN A 247 18.42 9.29 27.61
N SER A 248 17.43 8.86 26.85
CA SER A 248 17.31 9.24 25.44
C SER A 248 17.13 10.76 25.31
N PRO A 249 17.82 11.45 24.38
CA PRO A 249 17.63 12.87 24.14
C PRO A 249 16.27 13.13 23.47
N ILE A 250 15.67 14.29 23.75
CA ILE A 250 14.44 14.74 23.07
C ILE A 250 14.76 15.66 21.88
N PRO A 251 13.84 15.86 20.93
CA PRO A 251 14.06 16.74 19.77
C PRO A 251 14.54 18.13 20.21
N GLY A 252 15.62 18.61 19.57
CA GLY A 252 16.26 19.88 19.89
C GLY A 252 17.39 19.82 20.93
N GLU A 253 17.61 18.67 21.59
CA GLU A 253 18.80 18.46 22.43
C GLU A 253 20.04 18.12 21.59
N ASN A 254 21.22 18.51 22.09
CA ASN A 254 22.49 18.16 21.46
C ASN A 254 22.66 16.63 21.42
N GLY A 255 23.10 16.11 20.27
CA GLY A 255 23.31 14.68 20.08
C GLY A 255 22.04 13.87 19.78
N TYR A 256 20.90 14.51 19.49
CA TYR A 256 19.67 13.79 19.13
C TYR A 256 19.88 12.85 17.93
N ASN A 257 20.47 13.36 16.84
CA ASN A 257 20.75 12.56 15.64
C ASN A 257 21.86 11.51 15.84
N ASP A 258 22.65 11.62 16.91
CA ASP A 258 23.66 10.61 17.25
C ASP A 258 23.05 9.48 18.09
N ALA A 259 21.99 9.78 18.84
CA ALA A 259 21.32 8.82 19.73
C ALA A 259 20.21 8.05 19.04
N TRP A 260 19.51 8.64 18.08
CA TRP A 260 18.37 8.01 17.41
C TRP A 260 18.71 7.59 15.98
N MET A 261 18.25 6.41 15.59
CA MET A 261 18.36 5.94 14.22
C MET A 261 17.53 6.82 13.29
N SER A 262 18.00 7.01 12.05
CA SER A 262 17.20 7.68 11.01
C SER A 262 15.93 6.85 10.72
N PRO A 263 14.82 7.49 10.29
CA PRO A 263 13.59 6.76 9.90
C PRO A 263 13.88 5.67 8.87
N SER A 264 14.84 5.95 7.99
CA SER A 264 15.31 5.05 6.97
C SER A 264 15.88 3.75 7.58
N VAL A 265 16.77 3.84 8.57
CA VAL A 265 17.35 2.65 9.24
C VAL A 265 16.26 1.88 9.99
N VAL A 266 15.37 2.58 10.69
CA VAL A 266 14.24 1.96 11.40
C VAL A 266 13.31 1.21 10.44
N ALA A 267 13.04 1.77 9.26
CA ALA A 267 12.27 1.11 8.21
C ALA A 267 12.99 -0.15 7.67
N ALA A 268 14.31 -0.08 7.50
CA ALA A 268 15.14 -1.19 7.01
C ALA A 268 15.17 -2.39 7.98
N ASP A 269 15.00 -2.16 9.28
CA ASP A 269 14.84 -3.22 10.30
C ASP A 269 13.49 -3.96 10.19
N LYS A 270 12.63 -3.51 9.27
CA LYS A 270 11.34 -4.13 8.98
C LYS A 270 10.45 -4.25 10.22
N CYS A 271 10.47 -3.24 11.11
CA CYS A 271 9.60 -3.20 12.29
C CYS A 271 8.14 -3.48 11.90
N GLN A 272 7.71 -2.90 10.78
CA GLN A 272 6.38 -3.07 10.22
C GLN A 272 6.01 -4.53 9.91
N ASN A 273 6.96 -5.40 9.56
CA ASN A 273 6.68 -6.83 9.33
C ASN A 273 6.15 -7.55 10.57
N CYS A 274 6.47 -7.02 11.75
CA CYS A 274 5.89 -7.52 13.00
C CYS A 274 4.60 -6.77 13.34
N HIS A 275 4.51 -5.48 13.04
CA HIS A 275 3.40 -4.60 13.43
C HIS A 275 2.27 -4.51 12.39
N MET A 276 2.15 -5.44 11.44
CA MET A 276 1.29 -5.28 10.26
C MET A 276 -0.21 -5.09 10.58
N ALA A 277 -0.73 -5.71 11.64
CA ALA A 277 -2.15 -5.69 11.99
C ALA A 277 -2.55 -4.60 12.98
N SER A 278 -1.58 -4.12 13.76
CA SER A 278 -1.76 -3.15 14.83
C SER A 278 -0.40 -2.51 15.15
N PRO A 279 -0.36 -1.22 15.51
CA PRO A 279 0.87 -0.60 15.98
C PRO A 279 1.41 -1.29 17.24
N PHE A 280 0.57 -2.00 18.01
CA PHE A 280 1.01 -2.75 19.19
C PHE A 280 0.83 -4.25 19.03
N LEU A 281 1.87 -4.99 19.39
CA LEU A 281 1.89 -6.44 19.40
C LEU A 281 1.21 -6.96 20.68
N HIS A 282 0.20 -7.82 20.49
CA HIS A 282 -0.49 -8.49 21.59
C HIS A 282 -0.06 -9.96 21.64
N SER A 283 0.27 -10.41 22.84
CA SER A 283 0.61 -11.81 23.13
C SER A 283 0.32 -12.09 24.60
N PRO A 284 0.13 -13.36 25.01
CA PRO A 284 -0.07 -13.70 26.43
C PRO A 284 1.00 -13.13 27.37
N ALA A 285 2.26 -13.01 26.90
CA ALA A 285 3.36 -12.45 27.67
C ALA A 285 3.23 -10.93 27.92
N VAL A 286 2.64 -10.21 26.97
CA VAL A 286 2.46 -8.74 27.03
C VAL A 286 1.09 -8.39 27.64
N ASP A 287 0.06 -9.17 27.33
CA ASP A 287 -1.33 -8.91 27.75
C ASP A 287 -1.59 -9.21 29.23
N GLN A 288 -0.66 -9.90 29.91
CA GLN A 288 -0.67 -10.03 31.37
C GLN A 288 -0.22 -8.76 32.11
N LEU A 289 0.38 -7.79 31.41
CA LEU A 289 0.88 -6.56 32.01
C LEU A 289 -0.26 -5.56 32.25
N THR A 290 -0.27 -4.97 33.44
CA THR A 290 -1.23 -3.93 33.82
C THR A 290 -0.53 -2.60 34.00
N ASN A 291 -1.27 -1.50 33.79
CA ASN A 291 -0.74 -0.16 34.00
C ASN A 291 -0.43 0.05 35.51
N PRO A 292 0.81 0.42 35.89
CA PRO A 292 1.17 0.68 37.28
C PRO A 292 0.30 1.72 37.98
N ASP A 293 -0.14 2.74 37.23
CA ASP A 293 -0.98 3.82 37.77
C ASP A 293 -2.47 3.44 37.82
N ASN A 294 -2.87 2.44 37.02
CA ASN A 294 -4.23 1.92 36.96
C ASN A 294 -4.26 0.40 36.69
N PRO A 295 -4.19 -0.45 37.71
CA PRO A 295 -4.11 -1.91 37.54
C PRO A 295 -5.33 -2.57 36.89
N THR A 296 -6.41 -1.81 36.65
CA THR A 296 -7.60 -2.31 35.93
C THR A 296 -7.45 -2.20 34.41
N GLU A 297 -6.40 -1.54 33.95
CA GLU A 297 -6.10 -1.30 32.54
C GLU A 297 -4.88 -2.10 32.11
N LEU A 298 -4.90 -2.59 30.86
CA LEU A 298 -3.72 -3.20 30.25
C LEU A 298 -2.60 -2.16 30.12
N LEU A 299 -1.36 -2.61 30.31
CA LEU A 299 -0.20 -1.75 30.06
C LEU A 299 -0.15 -1.37 28.58
N VAL A 300 -0.24 -2.36 27.68
CA VAL A 300 -0.32 -2.13 26.24
C VAL A 300 -1.79 -1.95 25.84
N PRO A 301 -2.16 -0.76 25.33
CA PRO A 301 -3.56 -0.47 25.03
C PRO A 301 -4.02 -1.20 23.76
N LEU A 302 -5.31 -1.54 23.72
CA LEU A 302 -5.95 -2.02 22.51
C LEU A 302 -6.29 -0.83 21.61
N THR A 303 -5.96 -0.92 20.32
CA THR A 303 -6.21 0.13 19.32
C THR A 303 -7.58 0.00 18.63
N GLY A 304 -8.36 -1.03 18.95
CA GLY A 304 -9.65 -1.31 18.33
C GLY A 304 -9.52 -1.71 16.86
N ASN A 305 -10.56 -1.45 16.07
CA ASN A 305 -10.61 -1.78 14.63
C ASN A 305 -10.20 -0.61 13.73
N ASN A 306 -9.51 0.40 14.26
CA ASN A 306 -9.18 1.58 13.47
C ASN A 306 -8.04 1.29 12.49
N PRO A 307 -8.15 1.72 11.23
CA PRO A 307 -7.02 1.67 10.31
C PRO A 307 -5.89 2.52 10.89
N TYR A 308 -4.67 1.97 11.00
CA TYR A 308 -3.51 2.74 11.42
C TYR A 308 -2.62 3.02 10.21
N SER A 309 -1.92 4.16 10.22
CA SER A 309 -1.04 4.60 9.14
C SER A 309 0.32 4.98 9.70
N VAL A 310 1.39 4.68 8.98
CA VAL A 310 2.75 4.99 9.46
C VAL A 310 3.21 6.33 8.90
N ILE A 311 3.65 7.22 9.78
CA ILE A 311 4.23 8.50 9.40
C ILE A 311 5.69 8.28 8.96
N GLY A 312 6.08 8.96 7.88
CA GLY A 312 7.41 8.91 7.27
C GLY A 312 7.41 8.22 5.91
N ALA A 313 7.99 8.88 4.91
CA ALA A 313 8.01 8.39 3.54
C ALA A 313 8.84 7.10 3.37
N GLU A 314 9.80 6.86 4.27
CA GLU A 314 10.65 5.68 4.28
C GLU A 314 9.92 4.39 4.68
N PHE A 315 8.76 4.54 5.32
CA PHE A 315 7.97 3.48 5.87
C PHE A 315 6.93 3.02 4.84
N PRO A 316 6.86 1.71 4.51
CA PRO A 316 5.75 1.18 3.73
C PRO A 316 4.41 1.59 4.37
N GLN A 317 3.51 2.11 3.54
CA GLN A 317 2.20 2.57 4.01
C GLN A 317 1.28 1.36 4.17
N LEU A 318 1.46 0.62 5.27
CA LEU A 318 0.58 -0.48 5.62
C LEU A 318 -0.78 0.11 6.00
N HIS A 319 -1.77 -0.02 5.13
CA HIS A 319 -3.15 0.21 5.50
C HIS A 319 -3.66 -1.06 6.18
N THR A 320 -3.96 -1.00 7.49
CA THR A 320 -4.78 -2.06 8.07
C THR A 320 -6.18 -1.94 7.46
N THR A 321 -6.54 -2.92 6.61
CA THR A 321 -7.97 -3.14 6.40
C THR A 321 -8.50 -3.70 7.71
N SER A 322 -9.61 -3.14 8.21
CA SER A 322 -10.30 -3.67 9.39
C SER A 322 -10.82 -5.07 9.09
N ILE A 323 -9.94 -6.07 9.13
CA ILE A 323 -10.34 -7.46 9.11
C ILE A 323 -10.96 -7.72 10.47
N GLN A 324 -12.24 -8.08 10.53
CA GLN A 324 -12.93 -8.36 11.80
C GLN A 324 -12.36 -9.59 12.55
N ASN A 325 -11.32 -10.23 12.01
CA ASN A 325 -10.72 -11.40 12.60
C ASN A 325 -9.60 -11.02 13.58
N SER A 326 -9.63 -11.65 14.74
CA SER A 326 -8.54 -11.61 15.73
C SER A 326 -7.38 -12.52 15.33
N CYS A 327 -7.28 -12.94 14.06
CA CYS A 327 -6.23 -13.84 13.60
C CYS A 327 -4.94 -13.07 13.38
N THR A 328 -5.01 -11.88 12.78
CA THR A 328 -3.84 -11.03 12.52
C THR A 328 -3.30 -10.34 13.78
N SER A 329 -4.05 -10.33 14.89
CA SER A 329 -3.54 -9.84 16.17
C SER A 329 -2.49 -10.76 16.80
N CYS A 330 -2.47 -12.04 16.42
CA CYS A 330 -1.54 -13.05 16.96
C CYS A 330 -0.68 -13.72 15.88
N HIS A 331 -1.20 -13.85 14.66
CA HIS A 331 -0.45 -14.36 13.53
C HIS A 331 0.16 -13.20 12.77
N ARG A 332 1.42 -13.37 12.37
CA ARG A 332 2.01 -12.63 11.28
C ARG A 332 1.54 -13.29 10.00
N PRO A 333 0.53 -12.80 9.29
CA PRO A 333 0.39 -13.10 7.88
C PRO A 333 1.67 -12.60 7.21
N GLN A 334 2.71 -13.42 7.22
CA GLN A 334 3.81 -13.23 6.28
C GLN A 334 3.12 -13.40 4.94
N CYS A 335 2.71 -12.29 4.34
CA CYS A 335 2.04 -12.24 3.04
C CYS A 335 3.04 -12.76 2.02
N THR A 336 3.05 -14.07 1.95
CA THR A 336 3.95 -14.89 1.16
C THR A 336 3.17 -15.35 -0.05
N GLN A 337 3.89 -15.81 -1.08
CA GLN A 337 3.30 -16.51 -2.22
C GLN A 337 2.33 -17.64 -1.84
N HIS A 338 2.37 -18.14 -0.59
CA HIS A 338 1.40 -19.10 -0.08
C HIS A 338 -0.04 -18.54 -0.08
N PHE A 339 -0.24 -17.25 0.24
CA PHE A 339 -1.57 -16.63 0.28
C PHE A 339 -2.15 -16.43 -1.13
N GLU A 340 -1.30 -16.26 -2.14
CA GLU A 340 -1.69 -16.03 -3.53
C GLU A 340 -1.98 -17.33 -4.30
N ASN A 341 -1.19 -18.38 -4.05
CA ASN A 341 -1.14 -19.55 -4.93
C ASN A 341 -1.97 -20.75 -4.46
N TYR A 342 -2.52 -20.71 -3.24
CA TYR A 342 -3.28 -21.83 -2.66
C TYR A 342 -4.79 -21.57 -2.66
N PRO A 343 -5.64 -22.60 -2.79
CA PRO A 343 -7.09 -22.50 -2.51
C PRO A 343 -7.38 -22.00 -1.08
N LEU A 344 -8.51 -21.31 -0.85
CA LEU A 344 -8.86 -20.76 0.47
C LEU A 344 -9.01 -21.83 1.55
N ASP A 345 -9.56 -22.98 1.19
CA ASP A 345 -9.74 -24.15 2.05
C ASP A 345 -8.41 -24.84 2.40
N GLU A 346 -7.36 -24.62 1.61
CA GLU A 346 -5.99 -25.06 1.85
C GLU A 346 -5.10 -24.00 2.48
N LEU A 347 -5.59 -22.76 2.62
CA LEU A 347 -4.81 -21.65 3.16
C LEU A 347 -4.52 -21.87 4.64
N THR A 348 -3.23 -22.04 4.94
CA THR A 348 -2.72 -22.19 6.30
C THR A 348 -1.99 -20.93 6.72
N MET A 349 -2.36 -20.35 7.87
CA MET A 349 -1.58 -19.24 8.43
C MET A 349 -0.20 -19.78 8.80
N PRO A 350 0.91 -19.09 8.50
CA PRO A 350 2.17 -19.50 9.06
C PRO A 350 2.02 -19.57 10.59
N PRO A 351 2.63 -20.57 11.23
CA PRO A 351 2.59 -20.66 12.67
C PRO A 351 3.10 -19.33 13.24
N PRO A 352 2.52 -18.84 14.34
CA PRO A 352 2.89 -17.53 14.89
C PRO A 352 4.38 -17.45 15.27
N PHE A 353 5.06 -18.60 15.36
CA PHE A 353 6.50 -18.75 15.56
C PHE A 353 7.03 -20.05 14.92
N GLN A 354 8.34 -20.12 14.68
CA GLN A 354 9.04 -21.09 13.82
C GLN A 354 8.92 -22.59 14.20
N ASN A 355 8.22 -22.94 15.27
CA ASN A 355 8.01 -24.31 15.75
C ASN A 355 6.58 -24.56 16.29
N ALA A 356 5.59 -23.72 15.98
CA ALA A 356 4.21 -24.03 16.36
C ALA A 356 3.71 -25.17 15.45
N THR A 357 3.72 -26.40 15.94
CA THR A 357 3.35 -27.59 15.16
C THR A 357 1.85 -27.87 15.18
N ASP A 358 1.09 -27.23 16.07
CA ASP A 358 -0.29 -27.62 16.40
C ASP A 358 -1.24 -26.42 16.49
N PHE A 359 -1.25 -25.54 15.48
CA PHE A 359 -2.38 -24.62 15.33
C PHE A 359 -3.42 -25.24 14.40
N ASP A 360 -4.63 -25.49 14.92
CA ASP A 360 -5.73 -26.03 14.13
C ASP A 360 -6.38 -24.93 13.29
N HIS A 361 -5.92 -24.82 12.04
CA HIS A 361 -6.40 -23.82 11.09
C HIS A 361 -7.82 -24.13 10.59
N SER A 362 -8.36 -25.32 10.89
CA SER A 362 -9.73 -25.70 10.49
C SER A 362 -10.80 -24.83 11.16
N THR A 363 -10.45 -24.15 12.25
CA THR A 363 -11.33 -23.21 12.97
C THR A 363 -11.43 -21.83 12.30
N ILE A 364 -10.50 -21.48 11.40
CA ILE A 364 -10.52 -20.22 10.66
C ILE A 364 -11.55 -20.32 9.53
N SER A 365 -12.56 -19.44 9.53
CA SER A 365 -13.61 -19.48 8.52
C SER A 365 -13.07 -19.14 7.12
N ILE A 366 -13.73 -19.64 6.07
CA ILE A 366 -13.39 -19.28 4.67
C ILE A 366 -13.47 -17.77 4.45
N ALA A 367 -14.41 -17.09 5.12
CA ALA A 367 -14.55 -15.64 5.05
C ALA A 367 -13.32 -14.93 5.64
N ASP A 368 -12.79 -15.41 6.78
CA ASP A 368 -11.60 -14.84 7.40
C ASP A 368 -10.36 -15.09 6.55
N ARG A 369 -10.22 -16.28 5.95
CA ARG A 369 -9.11 -16.60 5.05
C ARG A 369 -9.13 -15.73 3.79
N GLN A 370 -10.31 -15.50 3.22
CA GLN A 370 -10.49 -14.60 2.08
C GLN A 370 -10.11 -13.16 2.48
N ALA A 371 -10.57 -12.71 3.64
CA ALA A 371 -10.28 -11.36 4.10
C ALA A 371 -8.78 -11.13 4.39
N ILE A 372 -8.06 -12.14 4.90
CA ILE A 372 -6.59 -12.07 5.06
C ILE A 372 -5.88 -12.06 3.70
N ARG A 373 -6.32 -12.88 2.75
CA ARG A 373 -5.77 -12.88 1.38
C ARG A 373 -5.97 -11.54 0.69
N ASP A 374 -7.18 -11.00 0.73
CA ASP A 374 -7.51 -9.69 0.15
C ASP A 374 -6.66 -8.59 0.78
N TRP A 375 -6.49 -8.63 2.11
CA TRP A 375 -5.60 -7.71 2.80
C TRP A 375 -4.14 -7.87 2.37
N CYS A 376 -3.59 -9.09 2.29
CA CYS A 376 -2.22 -9.30 1.81
C CYS A 376 -1.98 -8.71 0.41
N ASN A 377 -2.97 -8.83 -0.49
CA ASN A 377 -2.90 -8.25 -1.83
C ASN A 377 -2.90 -6.70 -1.81
N THR A 378 -3.37 -6.05 -0.74
CA THR A 378 -3.33 -4.58 -0.60
C THR A 378 -1.98 -4.05 -0.12
N LEU A 379 -1.10 -4.90 0.41
CA LEU A 379 0.15 -4.46 1.02
C LEU A 379 1.31 -4.33 0.02
N ASP A 380 1.12 -4.72 -1.24
CA ASP A 380 2.12 -4.69 -2.32
C ASP A 380 3.51 -5.22 -1.90
N LEU A 381 3.52 -6.34 -1.16
CA LEU A 381 4.73 -6.92 -0.54
C LEU A 381 5.52 -7.83 -1.51
N ASN A 382 5.52 -7.52 -2.81
CA ASN A 382 6.22 -8.32 -3.84
C ASN A 382 7.74 -8.29 -3.71
#